data_AF-A0A8J5IGA9-F1
#
_entry.id   AF-A0A8J5IGA9-F1
#
_cell.length_a   1.000
_cell.length_b   1.000
_cell.length_c   1.000
_cell.angle_alpha   90.00
_cell.angle_beta   90.00
_cell.angle_gamma   90.00
#
_symmetry.space_group_name_H-M   'P 1'
#
loop_
_entity.id
_entity.type
_entity.pdbx_description
1 polymer ?
#
loop_
_entity_poly.entity_id
_entity_poly.type
_entity_poly.pdbx_seq_one_letter_code
_entity_poly.pdbx_strand_id
1 'polypeptide(L)'
;MYAWYLPKGFYMGLPTRRNDWKNVVVWINNPDLGPLKIVGASMSKSDTFYNRDLNIFPIHFTGYQLQDRRLHHTEVYGSNTSLRFKIWAYLVYSVSTRA
;
A
#
# COMPACT_ATOMS: atom_id res chain seq x y z
N MET A 1 0.27 -0.56 13.87
CA MET A 1 0.29 -1.72 12.95
C MET A 1 -1.15 -2.13 12.68
N TYR A 2 -1.47 -2.49 11.44
CA TYR A 2 -2.79 -2.98 11.05
C TYR A 2 -2.64 -4.37 10.44
N ALA A 3 -3.55 -5.29 10.77
CA ALA A 3 -3.48 -6.67 10.32
C ALA A 3 -4.87 -7.18 9.89
N TRP A 4 -4.87 -8.08 8.92
CA TRP A 4 -6.05 -8.72 8.38
C TRP A 4 -5.84 -10.23 8.37
N TYR A 5 -6.85 -10.94 8.86
CA TYR A 5 -6.94 -12.38 8.73
C TYR A 5 -7.67 -12.74 7.44
N LEU A 6 -7.12 -13.69 6.71
CA LEU A 6 -7.73 -14.29 5.54
C LEU A 6 -7.89 -15.80 5.79
N PRO A 7 -9.09 -16.38 5.60
CA PRO A 7 -9.29 -17.83 5.77
C PRO A 7 -8.44 -18.68 4.83
N LYS A 8 -8.01 -18.10 3.70
CA LYS A 8 -7.05 -18.70 2.76
C LYS A 8 -5.98 -17.70 2.38
N GLY A 9 -4.76 -18.22 2.20
CA GLY A 9 -3.67 -17.51 1.58
C GLY A 9 -3.51 -17.87 0.12
N PHE A 10 -3.01 -16.91 -0.65
CA PHE A 10 -2.87 -17.02 -2.09
C PHE A 10 -1.40 -16.86 -2.48
N TYR A 11 -0.99 -17.65 -3.46
CA TYR A 11 0.29 -17.50 -4.14
C TYR A 11 0.04 -17.63 -5.64
N MET A 12 0.48 -16.64 -6.42
CA MET A 12 0.18 -16.55 -7.86
C MET A 12 -1.31 -16.69 -8.19
N GLY A 13 -2.19 -16.19 -7.32
CA GLY A 13 -3.64 -16.27 -7.48
C GLY A 13 -4.28 -17.59 -7.10
N LEU A 14 -3.48 -18.60 -6.81
CA LEU A 14 -3.98 -19.91 -6.41
C LEU A 14 -4.07 -19.99 -4.88
N PRO A 15 -5.15 -20.60 -4.35
CA PRO A 15 -5.26 -20.84 -2.92
C PRO A 15 -4.28 -21.94 -2.50
N THR A 16 -3.16 -21.58 -1.87
CA THR A 16 -2.09 -22.52 -1.51
C THR A 16 -2.07 -22.89 -0.03
N ARG A 17 -2.66 -22.06 0.84
CA ARG A 17 -2.63 -22.26 2.29
C ARG A 17 -3.95 -21.94 2.96
N ARG A 18 -4.24 -22.65 4.05
CA ARG A 18 -5.34 -22.35 4.97
C ARG A 18 -4.82 -21.42 6.06
N ASN A 19 -5.60 -20.40 6.41
CA ASN A 19 -5.29 -19.37 7.41
C ASN A 19 -4.06 -18.54 7.01
N ASP A 20 -4.29 -17.33 6.54
CA ASP A 20 -3.25 -16.38 6.17
C ASP A 20 -3.44 -15.06 6.92
N TRP A 21 -2.33 -14.38 7.16
CA TRP A 21 -2.30 -13.08 7.81
C TRP A 21 -1.54 -12.11 6.91
N LYS A 22 -2.15 -10.96 6.64
CA LYS A 22 -1.48 -9.84 5.99
C LYS A 22 -1.47 -8.67 6.93
N ASN A 23 -0.41 -7.88 6.91
CA ASN A 23 -0.30 -6.74 7.79
C ASN A 23 0.49 -5.60 7.13
N VAL A 24 0.26 -4.42 7.67
CA VAL A 24 0.98 -3.20 7.31
C VAL A 24 1.44 -2.49 8.58
N VAL A 25 2.69 -2.07 8.56
CA VAL A 25 3.25 -1.13 9.53
C VAL A 25 3.27 0.25 8.88
N VAL A 26 2.55 1.21 9.46
CA VAL A 26 2.58 2.61 9.04
C VAL A 26 3.56 3.34 9.94
N TRP A 27 4.52 4.02 9.33
CA TRP A 27 5.51 4.83 10.00
C TRP A 27 5.01 6.27 9.99
N ILE A 28 4.82 6.82 11.18
CA ILE A 28 4.46 8.22 11.39
C ILE A 28 5.67 8.97 11.94
N ASN A 29 5.71 10.28 11.72
CA ASN A 29 6.63 11.14 12.45
C ASN A 29 6.35 11.09 13.96
N ASN A 30 7.22 11.76 14.73
CA ASN A 30 7.03 11.90 16.17
C ASN A 30 5.61 12.41 16.47
N PRO A 31 4.75 11.64 17.17
CA PRO A 31 3.38 12.05 17.46
C PRO A 31 3.30 13.30 18.37
N ASP A 32 4.36 13.58 19.12
CA ASP A 32 4.44 14.73 20.03
C ASP A 32 4.79 16.04 19.30
N LEU A 33 5.32 15.92 18.07
CA LEU A 33 5.57 17.06 17.19
C LEU A 33 4.38 17.15 16.23
N GLY A 34 3.61 18.23 16.30
CA GLY A 34 2.55 18.47 15.31
C GLY A 34 3.13 18.61 13.88
N PRO A 35 2.29 18.77 12.85
CA PRO A 35 1.19 17.88 12.47
C PRO A 35 1.65 16.43 12.25
N LEU A 36 0.73 15.48 12.43
CA LEU A 36 0.98 14.06 12.17
C LEU A 36 1.20 13.84 10.66
N LYS A 37 2.39 13.36 10.30
CA LYS A 37 2.80 13.07 8.93
C LYS A 37 3.17 11.60 8.81
N ILE A 38 2.62 10.94 7.80
CA ILE A 38 3.04 9.60 7.44
C ILE A 38 4.37 9.70 6.69
N VAL A 39 5.40 9.05 7.22
CA VAL A 39 6.76 9.06 6.68
C VAL A 39 7.11 7.78 5.93
N GLY A 40 6.30 6.73 6.07
CA GLY A 40 6.53 5.49 5.35
C GLY A 40 5.49 4.42 5.65
N ALA A 41 5.50 3.36 4.85
CA ALA A 41 4.71 2.17 5.10
C ALA A 41 5.53 0.91 4.80
N SER A 42 5.25 -0.17 5.51
CA SER A 42 5.85 -1.48 5.26
C SER A 42 4.73 -2.51 5.15
N MET A 43 4.59 -3.11 3.97
CA MET A 43 3.54 -4.06 3.66
C MET A 43 4.09 -5.48 3.64
N SER A 44 3.42 -6.40 4.33
CA SER A 44 3.78 -7.81 4.32
C SER A 44 3.63 -8.38 2.91
N LYS A 45 4.72 -8.91 2.36
CA LYS A 45 4.72 -9.62 1.08
C LYS A 45 4.57 -11.12 1.31
N SER A 46 5.41 -11.65 2.20
CA SER A 46 5.40 -13.03 2.69
C SER A 46 5.50 -13.04 4.21
N ASP A 47 5.58 -14.22 4.81
CA ASP A 47 5.58 -14.38 6.26
C ASP A 47 6.82 -13.76 6.91
N THR A 48 7.92 -13.63 6.16
CA THR A 48 9.21 -13.11 6.64
C THR A 48 9.66 -11.83 5.94
N PHE A 49 8.95 -11.36 4.90
CA PHE A 49 9.41 -10.26 4.06
C PHE A 49 8.39 -9.12 3.96
N TYR A 50 8.91 -7.90 4.05
CA TYR A 50 8.16 -6.66 3.88
C TYR A 50 8.68 -5.85 2.70
N ASN A 51 7.77 -5.37 1.87
CA ASN A 51 8.05 -4.26 0.96
C ASN A 51 8.01 -2.96 1.79
N ARG A 52 9.07 -2.16 1.73
CA ARG A 52 9.20 -0.92 2.50
C ARG A 52 9.18 0.27 1.55
N ASP A 53 8.17 1.11 1.71
CA ASP A 53 8.02 2.36 0.98
C ASP A 53 8.23 3.52 1.95
N LEU A 54 9.43 4.10 1.92
CA LEU A 54 9.80 5.27 2.74
C LEU A 54 9.45 6.60 2.06
N ASN A 55 9.15 6.57 0.76
CA ASN A 55 8.68 7.73 0.01
C ASN A 55 7.23 7.47 -0.43
N ILE A 56 6.27 7.97 0.37
CA ILE A 56 4.86 7.79 0.05
C ILE A 56 4.42 8.87 -0.94
N PHE A 57 4.12 8.43 -2.16
CA PHE A 57 3.53 9.29 -3.19
C PHE A 57 2.03 9.52 -2.95
N PRO A 58 1.48 10.67 -3.42
CA PRO A 58 0.05 10.99 -3.30
C PRO A 58 -0.90 9.90 -3.81
N ILE A 59 -0.47 9.13 -4.82
CA ILE A 59 -1.24 7.99 -5.37
C ILE A 59 -1.54 6.88 -4.36
N HIS A 60 -0.81 6.79 -3.25
CA HIS A 60 -1.05 5.82 -2.18
C HIS A 60 -2.08 6.29 -1.15
N PHE A 61 -2.57 7.52 -1.25
CA PHE A 61 -3.60 8.03 -0.39
C PHE A 61 -5.00 7.82 -0.97
N THR A 62 -5.99 7.74 -0.07
CA THR A 62 -7.39 7.66 -0.45
C THR A 62 -7.84 8.96 -1.11
N GLY A 63 -8.72 8.87 -2.10
CA GLY A 63 -9.23 10.04 -2.82
C GLY A 63 -8.28 10.62 -3.87
N TYR A 64 -7.04 10.13 -4.01
CA TYR A 64 -6.20 10.49 -5.14
C TYR A 64 -6.86 10.04 -6.44
N GLN A 65 -7.08 10.99 -7.34
CA GLN A 65 -7.64 10.73 -8.66
C GLN A 65 -6.75 11.33 -9.73
N LEU A 66 -6.60 10.55 -10.79
CA LEU A 66 -5.86 10.91 -11.96
C LEU A 66 -6.89 11.14 -13.06
N GLN A 67 -7.22 12.40 -13.30
CA GLN A 67 -8.29 12.75 -14.22
C GLN A 67 -7.72 12.83 -15.64
N ASP A 68 -7.87 11.74 -16.39
CA ASP A 68 -7.45 11.68 -17.78
C ASP A 68 -8.45 12.36 -18.70
N ARG A 69 -8.10 13.56 -19.17
CA ARG A 69 -8.86 14.27 -20.20
C ARG A 69 -8.06 14.27 -21.50
N ARG A 70 -7.87 13.08 -22.08
CA ARG A 70 -7.29 12.73 -23.41
C ARG A 70 -5.93 13.34 -23.82
N LEU A 71 -5.52 14.51 -23.31
CA LEU A 71 -4.27 15.23 -23.57
C LEU A 71 -3.80 16.07 -22.36
N HIS A 72 -4.63 16.24 -21.33
CA HIS A 72 -4.24 16.94 -20.09
C HIS A 72 -4.47 16.05 -18.89
N HIS A 73 -3.40 15.85 -18.13
CA HIS A 73 -3.40 15.14 -16.87
C HIS A 73 -3.64 16.15 -15.75
N THR A 74 -4.74 16.02 -15.02
CA THR A 74 -4.99 16.80 -13.81
C THR A 74 -4.91 15.85 -12.61
N GLU A 75 -3.98 16.14 -11.71
CA GLU A 75 -3.86 15.43 -10.43
C GLU A 75 -4.80 16.05 -9.42
N VAL A 76 -5.75 15.25 -8.93
CA VAL A 76 -6.61 15.64 -7.82
C VAL A 76 -6.08 14.95 -6.57
N TYR A 77 -5.49 15.75 -5.68
CA TYR A 77 -4.96 15.27 -4.40
C TYR A 77 -6.11 14.93 -3.45
N GLY A 78 -6.03 13.74 -2.86
CA GLY A 78 -7.00 13.25 -1.89
C GLY A 78 -6.60 13.56 -0.44
N SER A 79 -6.86 12.60 0.45
CA SER A 79 -6.44 12.66 1.85
C SER A 79 -4.91 12.70 1.97
N ASN A 80 -4.40 13.32 3.03
CA ASN A 80 -2.98 13.27 3.42
C ASN A 80 -2.74 12.45 4.70
N THR A 81 -3.79 11.84 5.26
CA THR A 81 -3.75 11.07 6.52
C THR A 81 -4.29 9.65 6.36
N SER A 82 -4.95 9.34 5.24
CA SER A 82 -5.55 8.03 4.98
C SER A 82 -4.88 7.34 3.81
N LEU A 83 -4.21 6.21 4.08
CA LEU A 83 -3.59 5.37 3.06
C LEU A 83 -4.57 4.35 2.49
N ARG A 84 -4.41 4.02 1.21
CA ARG A 84 -5.07 2.89 0.56
C ARG A 84 -4.06 1.78 0.32
N PHE A 85 -4.45 0.55 0.65
CA PHE A 85 -3.64 -0.64 0.43
C PHE A 85 -4.36 -1.63 -0.46
N LYS A 86 -3.58 -2.33 -1.29
CA LYS A 86 -4.10 -3.41 -2.12
C LYS A 86 -3.37 -4.69 -1.78
N ILE A 87 -4.11 -5.64 -1.23
CA ILE A 87 -3.62 -6.99 -0.99
C ILE A 87 -3.77 -7.76 -2.31
N TRP A 88 -2.64 -8.05 -2.95
CA TRP A 88 -2.63 -8.83 -4.19
C TRP A 88 -2.53 -10.32 -3.87
N ALA A 89 -3.43 -11.11 -4.48
CA ALA A 89 -3.32 -12.57 -4.48
C ALA A 89 -2.29 -13.09 -5.51
N TYR A 90 -1.95 -12.25 -6.50
CA TYR A 90 -1.03 -12.53 -7.59
C TYR A 90 0.17 -11.59 -7.44
N LEU A 91 1.40 -12.08 -7.18
CA LEU A 91 2.63 -11.63 -7.86
C LEU A 91 3.91 -12.15 -7.21
N VAL A 92 4.71 -12.84 -8.03
CA VAL A 92 6.18 -12.77 -8.04
C VAL A 92 6.54 -11.64 -9.02
N TYR A 93 7.44 -10.75 -8.61
CA TYR A 93 7.96 -9.56 -9.32
C TYR A 93 7.01 -8.37 -9.54
N SER A 94 7.18 -7.30 -8.75
CA SER A 94 6.94 -5.95 -9.26
C SER A 94 8.30 -5.36 -9.65
N VAL A 95 8.68 -5.50 -10.92
CA VAL A 95 9.53 -4.49 -11.55
C VAL A 95 8.57 -3.39 -11.95
N SER A 96 8.65 -2.26 -11.24
CA SER A 96 8.11 -1.01 -11.75
C SER A 96 9.01 -0.54 -12.89
N THR A 97 8.74 -1.01 -14.10
CA THR A 97 9.19 -0.33 -15.33
C THR A 97 7.99 0.36 -15.95
N ARG A 98 8.13 1.68 -16.04
CA ARG A 98 7.23 2.63 -16.70
C ARG A 98 6.98 2.26 -18.17
N ALA A 99 5.86 2.71 -18.68
CA ALA A 99 5.82 3.54 -19.89
C ALA A 99 4.93 4.74 -19.56
#